data_AF-A0A158AY19-F1
#
_entry.id   AF-A0A158AY19-F1
#
_cell.length_a   1.000
_cell.length_b   1.000
_cell.length_c   1.000
_cell.angle_alpha   90.00
_cell.angle_beta   90.00
_cell.angle_gamma   90.00
#
_symmetry.space_group_name_H-M   'P 1'
#
loop_
_entity.id
_entity.type
_entity.pdbx_description
1 polymer ?
#
loop_
_entity_poly.entity_id
_entity_poly.type
_entity_poly.pdbx_seq_one_letter_code
_entity_poly.pdbx_strand_id
1 'polypeptide(L)' 'MKRPTDRQRAAIDSLQRNGDAYRSFLEWLHEVRVDVLAECARMDDDIQIRRLQGEARCLADLISTLKPKD' A
#
# COMPACT_ATOMS: atom_id res chain seq x y z
N MET A 1 -5.66 11.68 -10.61
CA MET A 1 -5.76 10.26 -10.22
C MET A 1 -6.99 9.65 -10.90
N LYS A 2 -6.85 8.47 -11.53
CA LYS A 2 -7.99 7.78 -12.15
C LYS A 2 -8.83 7.13 -11.05
N ARG A 3 -10.17 7.26 -11.12
CA ARG A 3 -11.09 6.63 -10.17
C ARG A 3 -10.90 5.10 -10.23
N PRO A 4 -11.00 4.38 -9.09
CA PRO A 4 -10.96 2.92 -9.07
C PRO A 4 -12.06 2.34 -9.95
N THR A 5 -11.70 1.32 -10.73
CA THR A 5 -12.65 0.55 -11.53
C THR A 5 -13.63 -0.24 -10.63
N ASP A 6 -14.78 -0.63 -11.17
CA ASP A 6 -15.80 -1.36 -10.39
C ASP A 6 -15.27 -2.69 -9.81
N ARG A 7 -14.35 -3.35 -10.54
CA ARG A 7 -13.66 -4.54 -10.07
C ARG A 7 -12.75 -4.27 -8.87
N GLN A 8 -12.02 -3.15 -8.88
CA GLN A 8 -11.19 -2.74 -7.75
C GLN A 8 -12.06 -2.39 -6.54
N ARG A 9 -13.20 -1.72 -6.78
CA ARG A 9 -14.15 -1.37 -5.73
C ARG A 9 -14.77 -2.60 -5.05
N ALA A 10 -15.20 -3.59 -5.84
CA ALA A 10 -15.73 -4.85 -5.31
C ALA A 10 -14.70 -5.66 -4.51
N ALA A 11 -13.43 -5.64 -4.92
CA ALA A 11 -12.35 -6.27 -4.16
C ALA A 11 -12.12 -5.57 -2.81
N ILE A 12 -12.16 -4.24 -2.79
CA ILE A 12 -12.07 -3.43 -1.56
C ILE A 12 -13.25 -3.73 -0.63
N ASP A 13 -14.49 -3.75 -1.14
CA ASP A 13 -15.69 -4.02 -0.33
C ASP A 13 -15.74 -5.47 0.20
N SER A 14 -15.19 -6.43 -0.54
CA SER A 14 -15.05 -7.82 -0.11
C SER A 14 -14.01 -7.96 0.99
N LEU A 15 -12.89 -7.26 0.85
CA LEU A 15 -11.84 -7.20 1.86
C LEU A 15 -12.37 -6.56 3.15
N GLN A 16 -13.04 -5.40 3.08
CA GLN A 16 -13.63 -4.72 4.24
C GLN A 16 -14.65 -5.58 5.01
N ARG A 17 -15.41 -6.44 4.32
CA ARG A 17 -16.37 -7.38 4.95
C ARG A 17 -15.71 -8.51 5.75
N ASN A 18 -14.44 -8.80 5.50
CA ASN A 18 -13.71 -9.88 6.17
C ASN A 18 -12.96 -9.43 7.44
N GLY A 19 -13.29 -8.25 8.00
CA GLY A 19 -12.96 -7.83 9.38
C GLY A 19 -11.48 -7.98 9.77
N ASP A 20 -11.14 -9.12 10.39
CA ASP A 20 -9.78 -9.41 10.85
C ASP A 20 -8.81 -9.71 9.70
N ALA A 21 -9.24 -10.42 8.66
CA ALA A 21 -8.40 -10.65 7.48
C ALA A 21 -8.07 -9.33 6.76
N TYR A 22 -8.99 -8.37 6.83
CA TYR A 22 -8.76 -7.03 6.30
C TYR A 22 -7.71 -6.27 7.10
N ARG A 23 -7.83 -6.32 8.42
CA ARG A 23 -6.91 -5.67 9.34
C ARG A 23 -5.50 -6.23 9.19
N SER A 24 -5.36 -7.56 9.16
CA SER A 24 -4.06 -8.21 8.92
C SER A 24 -3.49 -7.91 7.54
N PHE A 25 -4.33 -7.75 6.51
CA PHE A 25 -3.87 -7.32 5.19
C PHE A 25 -3.35 -5.88 5.20
N LEU A 26 -4.02 -4.96 5.89
CA LEU A 26 -3.55 -3.58 6.05
C LEU A 26 -2.26 -3.50 6.86
N GLU A 27 -2.14 -4.30 7.93
CA GLU A 27 -0.92 -4.41 8.74
C GLU A 27 0.24 -4.94 7.89
N TRP A 28 0.02 -6.00 7.12
CA TRP A 28 1.02 -6.53 6.18
C TRP A 28 1.46 -5.49 5.14
N LEU A 29 0.53 -4.71 4.56
CA LEU A 29 0.88 -3.63 3.64
C LEU A 29 1.74 -2.54 4.32
N HIS A 30 1.44 -2.23 5.59
CA HIS A 30 2.24 -1.31 6.38
C HIS A 30 3.67 -1.83 6.61
N GLU A 31 3.82 -3.10 6.95
CA GLU A 31 5.13 -3.76 7.13
C GLU A 31 5.95 -3.71 5.84
N VAL A 32 5.35 -4.09 4.70
CA VAL A 32 6.02 -4.05 3.39
C VAL A 32 6.49 -2.63 3.06
N ARG A 33 5.69 -1.61 3.36
CA ARG A 33 6.09 -0.22 3.14
C ARG A 33 7.30 0.18 4.01
N VAL A 34 7.35 -0.28 5.25
CA VAL A 34 8.49 -0.02 6.15
C VAL A 34 9.75 -0.69 5.60
N ASP A 35 9.64 -1.93 5.13
CA ASP A 35 10.77 -2.66 4.56
C ASP A 35 11.32 -1.98 3.29
N VAL A 36 10.46 -1.54 2.37
CA VAL A 36 10.86 -0.79 1.18
C VAL A 36 11.56 0.53 1.54
N LEU A 37 11.10 1.23 2.58
CA LEU A 37 11.76 2.45 3.06
C LEU A 37 13.13 2.15 3.69
N ALA A 38 13.25 1.05 4.44
CA ALA A 38 14.51 0.62 5.02
C ALA A 38 15.52 0.14 3.96
N GLU A 39 15.05 -0.49 2.88
CA GLU A 39 15.86 -0.81 1.71
C GLU A 39 16.33 0.46 1.01
N CYS A 40 15.41 1.40 0.77
CA CYS A 40 15.72 2.69 0.14
C CYS A 40 16.79 3.47 0.92
N ALA A 41 16.76 3.43 2.26
CA ALA A 41 17.72 4.14 3.11
C ALA A 41 19.14 3.55 3.09
N ARG A 42 19.30 2.31 2.60
CA ARG A 42 20.60 1.60 2.50
C ARG A 42 21.13 1.52 1.06
N MET A 43 20.41 2.12 0.12
CA MET A 43 20.73 2.04 -1.30
C MET A 43 21.54 3.27 -1.74
N ASP A 44 22.56 3.06 -2.57
CA ASP A 44 23.42 4.13 -3.11
C ASP A 44 23.18 4.40 -4.61
N ASP A 45 22.36 3.58 -5.28
CA ASP A 45 22.02 3.76 -6.69
C ASP A 45 20.81 4.69 -6.87
N ASP A 46 21.02 5.85 -7.49
CA ASP A 46 20.00 6.88 -7.71
C ASP A 46 18.76 6.41 -8.49
N ILE A 47 18.90 5.41 -9.37
CA ILE A 47 17.77 4.87 -10.13
C ILE A 47 16.96 3.95 -9.22
N GLN A 48 17.62 3.09 -8.45
CA GLN A 48 16.98 2.19 -7.51
C GLN A 48 16.32 2.95 -6.34
N ILE A 49 16.97 3.97 -5.80
CA ILE A 49 16.40 4.87 -4.78
C ILE A 49 15.08 5.47 -5.29
N ARG A 50 15.07 6.05 -6.50
CA ARG A 50 13.85 6.66 -7.07
C ARG A 50 12.74 5.64 -7.28
N ARG A 51 13.08 4.42 -7.70
CA ARG A 51 12.11 3.32 -7.84
C ARG A 51 11.50 2.95 -6.49
N LEU A 52 12.33 2.70 -5.47
CA LEU A 52 11.88 2.31 -4.12
C LEU A 52 11.05 3.43 -3.47
N GLN A 53 11.43 4.69 -3.64
CA GLN A 53 10.62 5.83 -3.20
C GLN A 53 9.24 5.88 -3.88
N GLY A 54 9.18 5.58 -5.17
CA GLY A 54 7.92 5.47 -5.92
C GLY A 54 7.03 4.33 -5.40
N GLU A 55 7.63 3.19 -5.10
CA GLU A 55 6.95 2.03 -4.53
C GLU A 55 6.40 2.31 -3.12
N ALA A 56 7.22 2.88 -2.23
CA ALA A 56 6.79 3.29 -0.90
C ALA A 56 5.65 4.32 -0.91
N ARG A 57 5.64 5.22 -1.92
CA ARG A 57 4.54 6.17 -2.13
C ARG A 57 3.27 5.47 -2.62
N CYS A 58 3.39 4.56 -3.57
CA CYS A 58 2.26 3.76 -4.05
C CYS A 58 1.61 2.96 -2.91
N LEU A 59 2.41 2.33 -2.04
CA LEU A 59 1.92 1.61 -0.86
C LEU A 59 1.22 2.54 0.13
N ALA A 60 1.75 3.75 0.37
CA ALA A 60 1.11 4.75 1.23
C ALA A 60 -0.27 5.15 0.70
N ASP A 61 -0.38 5.40 -0.60
CA ASP A 61 -1.64 5.78 -1.26
C ASP A 61 -2.66 4.63 -1.22
N LEU A 62 -2.20 3.39 -1.43
CA LEU A 62 -3.03 2.19 -1.34
C LEU A 62 -3.58 2.02 0.08
N ILE A 63 -2.73 2.06 1.10
CA ILE A 63 -3.13 1.98 2.51
C ILE A 63 -4.16 3.06 2.86
N SER A 64 -3.90 4.32 2.47
CA SER A 64 -4.81 5.45 2.70
C SER A 64 -6.17 5.26 2.02
N THR A 65 -6.18 4.67 0.82
CA THR A 65 -7.41 4.39 0.06
C THR A 65 -8.23 3.27 0.69
N LEU A 66 -7.54 2.27 1.24
CA LEU A 66 -8.16 1.09 1.84
C LEU A 66 -8.65 1.39 3.27
N LYS A 67 -7.90 2.17 4.06
CA LYS A 67 -8.30 2.47 5.44
C LYS A 67 -9.76 2.98 5.46
N PRO A 68 -10.64 2.41 6.31
CA PRO A 68 -12.01 2.87 6.43
C PRO A 68 -12.00 4.38 6.67
N LYS A 69 -12.83 5.11 5.93
CA LYS A 69 -13.11 6.50 6.27
C LYS A 69 -14.05 6.46 7.46
N ASP A 70 -13.59 6.96 8.59
CA ASP A 70 -14.43 7.21 9.77
C ASP A 70 -15.65 8.06 9.39
#